data_AF-A0A0D6EKB7-F1
#
_entry.id   AF-A0A0D6EKB7-F1
#
_cell.length_a   1.000
_cell.length_b   1.000
_cell.length_c   1.000
_cell.angle_alpha   90.00
_cell.angle_beta   90.00
_cell.angle_gamma   90.00
#
_symmetry.space_group_name_H-M   'P 1'
#
loop_
_entity.id
_entity.type
_entity.pdbx_description
1 polymer ?
#
loop_
_entity_poly.entity_id
_entity_poly.type
_entity_poly.pdbx_seq_one_letter_code
_entity_poly.pdbx_strand_id
1 'polypeptide(L)'
;MLYLRDHDLAQVGGGILISPWVDMTGSLASWDDNKDFDYLAMDPADPLIPSRLFLGPAAYDALVASPYVSPALTASLESLPPLLIQSGGLETLRDEHTLLAQRCDRAGVDTTHQIFDDGVHVFQAIMKDTSAKVGLEAIGAWARSRSDGMRKLEGHPWDEVGRRLSEEWEKRKGLSPAKPKETVVRGQRPGRFVYEAVTKAAPPIRLREDAHEAAKKAVEANEKHEPRMGLTVVYRARRNEAFGGSSVLSRVWGRLHL
;
A
#
# COMPACT_ATOMS: atom_id res chain seq x y z
N MET A 1 3.27 8.25 -13.81
CA MET A 1 3.36 9.55 -13.10
C MET A 1 4.70 10.22 -13.37
N LEU A 2 5.83 9.61 -13.00
CA LEU A 2 7.18 10.12 -13.34
C LEU A 2 7.33 10.49 -14.82
N TYR A 3 7.06 9.53 -15.72
CA TYR A 3 7.15 9.77 -17.16
C TYR A 3 6.25 10.91 -17.64
N LEU A 4 5.04 11.04 -17.07
CA LEU A 4 4.15 12.13 -17.43
C LEU A 4 4.74 13.49 -17.03
N ARG A 5 5.41 13.56 -15.87
CA ARG A 5 6.05 14.79 -15.36
C ARG A 5 7.26 15.13 -16.21
N ASP A 6 8.12 14.15 -16.45
CA ASP A 6 9.41 14.35 -17.13
C ASP A 6 9.25 14.68 -18.63
N HIS A 7 8.05 14.49 -19.17
CA HIS A 7 7.69 14.80 -20.56
C HIS A 7 6.63 15.90 -20.70
N ASP A 8 6.39 16.69 -19.64
CA ASP A 8 5.44 17.81 -19.63
C ASP A 8 4.01 17.42 -20.10
N LEU A 9 3.59 16.20 -19.78
CA LEU A 9 2.27 15.68 -20.09
C LEU A 9 1.29 15.98 -18.95
N ALA A 10 0.00 16.04 -19.28
CA ALA A 10 -1.06 16.23 -18.31
C ALA A 10 -0.98 15.18 -17.18
N GLN A 11 -0.95 15.65 -15.93
CA GLN A 11 -0.85 14.78 -14.76
C GLN A 11 -2.19 14.11 -14.40
N VAL A 12 -2.07 13.03 -13.63
CA VAL A 12 -3.21 12.42 -12.94
C VAL A 12 -3.50 13.18 -11.64
N GLY A 13 -4.74 13.09 -11.14
CA GLY A 13 -5.15 13.73 -9.89
C GLY A 13 -4.53 13.17 -8.62
N GLY A 14 -3.96 11.96 -8.70
CA GLY A 14 -3.34 11.24 -7.59
C GLY A 14 -3.08 9.79 -7.96
N GLY A 15 -2.33 9.10 -7.11
CA GLY A 15 -2.02 7.67 -7.25
C GLY A 15 -2.40 6.90 -6.01
N ILE A 16 -3.13 5.79 -6.17
CA ILE A 16 -3.34 4.79 -5.12
C ILE A 16 -2.41 3.61 -5.43
N LEU A 17 -1.41 3.43 -4.58
CA LEU A 17 -0.39 2.41 -4.70
C LEU A 17 -0.65 1.34 -3.64
N ILE A 18 -1.05 0.16 -4.11
CA ILE A 18 -1.37 -1.01 -3.27
C ILE A 18 -0.20 -1.97 -3.38
N SER A 19 0.54 -2.16 -2.28
CA SER A 19 1.76 -2.97 -2.22
C SER A 19 2.68 -2.79 -3.46
N PRO A 20 3.06 -1.54 -3.81
CA PRO A 20 3.72 -1.28 -5.09
C PRO A 20 5.15 -1.82 -5.11
N TRP A 21 5.54 -2.59 -6.12
CA TRP A 21 6.95 -2.99 -6.27
C TRP A 21 7.79 -1.82 -6.82
N VAL A 22 8.68 -1.26 -6.00
CA VAL A 22 9.35 0.03 -6.28
C VAL A 22 10.88 0.03 -6.09
N ASP A 23 11.44 -1.11 -5.67
CA ASP A 23 12.86 -1.46 -5.73
C ASP A 23 13.05 -2.86 -6.33
N MET A 24 13.49 -2.93 -7.58
CA MET A 24 13.76 -4.19 -8.28
C MET A 24 15.13 -4.82 -7.95
N THR A 25 15.94 -4.16 -7.11
CA THR A 25 17.25 -4.68 -6.67
C THR A 25 17.13 -5.69 -5.54
N GLY A 26 16.03 -5.69 -4.77
CA GLY A 26 15.83 -6.60 -3.65
C GLY A 26 16.77 -6.34 -2.47
N SER A 27 17.15 -5.07 -2.24
CA SER A 27 18.23 -4.69 -1.32
C SER A 27 17.79 -4.43 0.13
N LEU A 28 16.48 -4.34 0.40
CA LEU A 28 15.98 -3.99 1.72
C LEU A 28 15.70 -5.23 2.58
N ALA A 29 15.94 -5.13 3.89
CA ALA A 29 15.94 -6.26 4.80
C ALA A 29 14.55 -6.87 5.03
N SER A 30 13.46 -6.16 4.74
CA SER A 30 12.12 -6.74 4.80
C SER A 30 11.95 -7.96 3.89
N TRP A 31 12.74 -8.09 2.83
CA TRP A 31 12.79 -9.31 2.01
C TRP A 31 13.17 -10.54 2.84
N ASP A 32 14.11 -10.41 3.78
CA ASP A 32 14.57 -11.52 4.63
C ASP A 32 13.72 -11.62 5.90
N ASP A 33 13.38 -10.49 6.53
CA ASP A 33 12.61 -10.46 7.78
C ASP A 33 11.20 -11.07 7.61
N ASN A 34 10.58 -10.84 6.46
CA ASN A 34 9.17 -11.18 6.22
C ASN A 34 8.97 -12.40 5.30
N LYS A 35 10.05 -13.03 4.80
CA LYS A 35 9.96 -14.14 3.83
C LYS A 35 9.10 -15.32 4.30
N ASP A 36 9.04 -15.57 5.60
CA ASP A 36 8.30 -16.72 6.17
C ASP A 36 6.82 -16.38 6.43
N PHE A 37 6.45 -15.10 6.35
CA PHE A 37 5.08 -14.62 6.55
C PHE A 37 4.39 -14.27 5.23
N ASP A 38 5.14 -13.86 4.22
CA ASP A 38 4.62 -13.43 2.93
C ASP A 38 4.67 -14.53 1.87
N TYR A 39 3.68 -14.55 0.97
CA TYR A 39 3.67 -15.48 -0.15
C TYR A 39 4.53 -15.00 -1.34
N LEU A 40 4.98 -13.74 -1.31
CA LEU A 40 5.82 -13.13 -2.35
C LEU A 40 7.33 -13.32 -2.11
N ALA A 41 7.73 -14.23 -1.22
CA ALA A 41 9.14 -14.53 -1.02
C ALA A 41 9.81 -15.00 -2.32
N MET A 42 10.98 -14.45 -2.63
CA MET A 42 11.76 -14.78 -3.82
C MET A 42 13.15 -15.27 -3.39
N ASP A 43 13.64 -16.32 -4.05
CA ASP A 43 15.03 -16.73 -3.90
C ASP A 43 15.90 -15.89 -4.85
N PRO A 44 16.83 -15.04 -4.35
CA PRO A 44 17.69 -14.23 -5.21
C PRO A 44 18.63 -15.08 -6.10
N ALA A 45 18.85 -16.35 -5.77
CA ALA A 45 19.64 -17.28 -6.58
C ALA A 45 18.86 -17.86 -7.76
N ASP A 46 17.53 -17.74 -7.80
CA ASP A 46 16.72 -18.30 -8.87
C ASP A 46 16.97 -17.52 -10.20
N PRO A 47 17.41 -18.20 -11.28
CA PRO A 47 17.60 -17.55 -12.58
C PRO A 47 16.31 -16.97 -13.18
N LEU A 48 15.14 -17.39 -12.70
CA LEU A 48 13.81 -16.95 -13.13
C LEU A 48 13.19 -15.91 -12.20
N ILE A 49 13.99 -15.22 -11.37
CA ILE A 49 13.45 -14.13 -10.55
C ILE A 49 12.72 -13.09 -11.43
N PRO A 50 11.52 -12.63 -11.04
CA PRO A 50 10.70 -11.75 -11.87
C PRO A 50 11.41 -10.49 -12.34
N SER A 51 12.35 -9.94 -11.55
CA SER A 51 13.08 -8.73 -11.93
C SER A 51 14.03 -8.96 -13.10
N ARG A 52 14.70 -10.11 -13.17
CA ARG A 52 15.54 -10.53 -14.31
C ARG A 52 14.71 -10.86 -15.53
N LEU A 53 13.56 -11.52 -15.34
CA LEU A 53 12.64 -11.82 -16.44
C LEU A 53 12.06 -10.56 -17.07
N PHE A 54 11.72 -9.56 -16.25
CA PHE A 54 11.14 -8.30 -16.71
C PHE A 54 12.15 -7.44 -17.48
N LEU A 55 13.36 -7.26 -16.95
CA LEU A 55 14.38 -6.40 -17.58
C LEU A 55 15.16 -7.12 -18.68
N GLY A 56 15.17 -8.45 -18.65
CA GLY A 56 16.00 -9.28 -19.50
C GLY A 56 17.46 -9.32 -19.01
N PRO A 57 18.14 -10.47 -19.15
CA PRO A 57 19.47 -10.68 -18.59
C PRO A 57 20.53 -9.72 -19.15
N ALA A 58 20.38 -9.27 -20.41
CA ALA A 58 21.34 -8.36 -21.03
C ALA A 58 21.24 -6.90 -20.53
N ALA A 59 20.08 -6.48 -20.00
CA ALA A 59 19.84 -5.11 -19.57
C ALA A 59 19.64 -4.97 -18.06
N TYR A 60 19.58 -6.08 -17.32
CA TYR A 60 19.31 -6.10 -15.89
C TYR A 60 20.24 -5.17 -15.11
N ASP A 61 21.56 -5.37 -15.20
CA ASP A 61 22.53 -4.58 -14.41
C ASP A 61 22.47 -3.08 -14.74
N ALA A 62 22.17 -2.73 -15.98
CA ALA A 62 22.07 -1.34 -16.43
C ALA A 62 20.77 -0.66 -15.98
N LEU A 63 19.67 -1.41 -15.85
CA LEU A 63 18.32 -0.87 -15.67
C LEU A 63 17.72 -1.11 -14.30
N VAL A 64 18.23 -2.07 -13.52
CA VAL A 64 17.61 -2.50 -12.24
C VAL A 64 17.46 -1.35 -11.25
N ALA A 65 18.38 -0.39 -11.26
CA ALA A 65 18.33 0.81 -10.41
C ALA A 65 17.91 2.08 -11.18
N SER A 66 17.44 1.97 -12.42
CA SER A 66 17.02 3.14 -13.21
C SER A 66 15.76 3.78 -12.60
N PRO A 67 15.55 5.10 -12.74
CA PRO A 67 14.49 5.82 -12.03
C PRO A 67 13.06 5.39 -12.42
N TYR A 68 12.87 4.87 -13.64
CA TYR A 68 11.57 4.35 -14.08
C TYR A 68 11.32 2.89 -13.69
N VAL A 69 12.34 2.18 -13.20
CA VAL A 69 12.28 0.77 -12.80
C VAL A 69 12.25 0.66 -11.27
N SER A 70 13.14 1.38 -10.58
CA SER A 70 13.25 1.41 -9.12
C SER A 70 13.08 2.84 -8.59
N PRO A 71 11.87 3.41 -8.68
CA PRO A 71 11.62 4.81 -8.34
C PRO A 71 11.88 5.14 -6.87
N ALA A 72 11.81 4.16 -5.96
CA ALA A 72 12.15 4.37 -4.55
C ALA A 72 13.65 4.67 -4.34
N LEU A 73 14.52 4.31 -5.30
CA LEU A 73 15.96 4.45 -5.14
C LEU A 73 16.52 5.72 -5.79
N THR A 74 16.25 5.90 -7.08
CA THR A 74 17.00 6.87 -7.91
C THR A 74 16.14 7.94 -8.57
N ALA A 75 14.81 7.81 -8.56
CA ALA A 75 13.95 8.83 -9.17
C ALA A 75 13.92 10.12 -8.35
N SER A 76 13.86 11.26 -9.06
CA SER A 76 13.31 12.48 -8.48
C SER A 76 11.81 12.27 -8.27
N LEU A 77 11.31 12.60 -7.08
CA LEU A 77 9.91 12.45 -6.70
C LEU A 77 9.18 13.79 -6.59
N GLU A 78 9.87 14.89 -6.85
CA GLU A 78 9.29 16.24 -6.81
C GLU A 78 8.15 16.39 -7.81
N SER A 79 7.19 17.26 -7.49
CA SER A 79 6.06 17.59 -8.37
C SER A 79 5.22 16.38 -8.81
N LEU A 80 5.24 15.29 -8.03
CA LEU A 80 4.29 14.20 -8.20
C LEU A 80 2.92 14.58 -7.61
N PRO A 81 1.82 14.05 -8.19
CA PRO A 81 0.51 14.25 -7.63
C PRO A 81 0.37 13.51 -6.28
N PRO A 82 -0.68 13.79 -5.49
CA PRO A 82 -0.87 13.15 -4.20
C PRO A 82 -0.87 11.62 -4.26
N LEU A 83 -0.20 10.97 -3.31
CA LEU A 83 -0.05 9.51 -3.27
C LEU A 83 -0.66 8.92 -2.00
N LEU A 84 -1.42 7.84 -2.17
CA LEU A 84 -1.69 6.87 -1.11
C LEU A 84 -0.79 5.65 -1.34
N ILE A 85 0.02 5.29 -0.35
CA ILE A 85 0.81 4.06 -0.33
C ILE A 85 0.25 3.19 0.79
N GLN A 86 -0.36 2.05 0.43
CA GLN A 86 -0.92 1.10 1.39
C GLN A 86 -0.20 -0.24 1.29
N SER A 87 0.33 -0.70 2.42
CA SER A 87 1.18 -1.89 2.55
C SER A 87 0.73 -2.78 3.70
N GLY A 88 1.11 -4.06 3.61
CA GLY A 88 1.13 -5.00 4.71
C GLY A 88 2.37 -4.83 5.58
N GLY A 89 2.25 -5.09 6.88
CA GLY A 89 3.37 -5.10 7.83
C GLY A 89 4.24 -6.35 7.73
N LEU A 90 3.65 -7.44 7.21
CA LEU A 90 4.28 -8.75 7.03
C LEU A 90 4.68 -9.01 5.58
N GLU A 91 4.64 -8.01 4.69
CA GLU A 91 5.05 -8.20 3.30
C GLU A 91 6.54 -7.95 3.08
N THR A 92 7.16 -8.68 2.15
CA THR A 92 8.60 -8.54 1.84
C THR A 92 8.96 -7.17 1.29
N LEU A 93 8.00 -6.47 0.67
CA LEU A 93 8.17 -5.14 0.09
C LEU A 93 7.95 -3.99 1.09
N ARG A 94 7.69 -4.27 2.38
CA ARG A 94 7.33 -3.23 3.36
C ARG A 94 8.32 -2.06 3.42
N ASP A 95 9.62 -2.35 3.42
CA ASP A 95 10.63 -1.31 3.62
C ASP A 95 10.78 -0.41 2.39
N GLU A 96 10.55 -0.91 1.17
CA GLU A 96 10.63 -0.08 -0.04
C GLU A 96 9.45 0.88 -0.14
N HIS A 97 8.27 0.49 0.38
CA HIS A 97 7.13 1.38 0.51
C HIS A 97 7.38 2.48 1.51
N THR A 98 7.99 2.12 2.64
CA THR A 98 8.38 3.07 3.69
C THR A 98 9.43 4.06 3.17
N LEU A 99 10.44 3.57 2.44
CA LEU A 99 11.46 4.40 1.81
C LEU A 99 10.85 5.35 0.77
N LEU A 100 9.97 4.84 -0.11
CA LEU A 100 9.26 5.68 -1.08
C LEU A 100 8.44 6.77 -0.39
N ALA A 101 7.66 6.40 0.64
CA ALA A 101 6.83 7.34 1.36
C ALA A 101 7.65 8.47 2.01
N GLN A 102 8.75 8.13 2.67
CA GLN A 102 9.63 9.12 3.31
C GLN A 102 10.35 10.00 2.28
N ARG A 103 10.75 9.45 1.13
CA ARG A 103 11.35 10.25 0.05
C ARG A 103 10.34 11.17 -0.62
N CYS A 104 9.10 10.72 -0.82
CA CYS A 104 8.01 11.57 -1.32
C CYS A 104 7.71 12.71 -0.34
N ASP A 105 7.64 12.40 0.96
CA ASP A 105 7.47 13.40 2.02
C ASP A 105 8.59 14.45 2.02
N ARG A 106 9.85 14.00 1.95
CA ARG A 106 11.03 14.88 1.82
C ARG A 106 10.99 15.76 0.56
N ALA A 107 10.42 15.24 -0.53
CA ALA A 107 10.24 15.97 -1.79
C ALA A 107 9.00 16.89 -1.80
N GLY A 108 8.28 17.02 -0.67
CA GLY A 108 7.09 17.87 -0.55
C GLY A 108 5.85 17.30 -1.24
N VAL A 109 5.83 16.01 -1.59
CA VAL A 109 4.66 15.35 -2.18
C VAL A 109 3.65 15.05 -1.09
N ASP A 110 2.39 15.38 -1.34
CA ASP A 110 1.29 15.03 -0.46
C ASP A 110 1.08 13.50 -0.42
N THR A 111 1.68 12.88 0.59
CA THR A 111 1.83 11.42 0.68
C THR A 111 1.10 10.91 1.90
N THR A 112 0.21 9.94 1.74
CA THR A 112 -0.42 9.19 2.84
C THR A 112 0.15 7.79 2.84
N HIS A 113 0.79 7.36 3.93
CA HIS A 113 1.35 6.02 4.07
C HIS A 113 0.57 5.22 5.12
N GLN A 114 0.14 4.01 4.75
CA GLN A 114 -0.68 3.15 5.60
C GLN A 114 -0.08 1.75 5.65
N ILE A 115 0.23 1.27 6.86
CA ILE A 115 0.73 -0.09 7.08
C ILE A 115 -0.32 -0.89 7.85
N PHE A 116 -0.75 -2.04 7.35
CA PHE A 116 -1.61 -2.97 8.08
C PHE A 116 -0.75 -4.04 8.71
N ASP A 117 -0.58 -4.01 10.04
CA ASP A 117 0.47 -4.75 10.78
C ASP A 117 0.40 -6.28 10.54
N ASP A 118 -0.78 -6.83 10.27
CA ASP A 118 -1.04 -8.25 9.98
C ASP A 118 -1.10 -8.58 8.47
N GLY A 119 -1.06 -7.56 7.61
CA GLY A 119 -1.20 -7.71 6.17
C GLY A 119 0.05 -8.30 5.53
N VAL A 120 -0.17 -9.26 4.63
CA VAL A 120 0.81 -9.74 3.64
C VAL A 120 0.69 -8.95 2.33
N HIS A 121 1.46 -9.30 1.30
CA HIS A 121 1.41 -8.62 0.01
C HIS A 121 -0.02 -8.59 -0.56
N VAL A 122 -0.52 -7.42 -0.99
CA VAL A 122 -1.87 -7.23 -1.54
C VAL A 122 -2.97 -7.87 -0.66
N PHE A 123 -2.87 -7.72 0.67
CA PHE A 123 -3.83 -8.30 1.63
C PHE A 123 -5.28 -7.95 1.30
N GLN A 124 -5.55 -6.83 0.63
CA GLN A 124 -6.88 -6.39 0.19
C GLN A 124 -7.58 -7.43 -0.68
N ALA A 125 -6.84 -8.24 -1.44
CA ALA A 125 -7.37 -9.28 -2.31
C ALA A 125 -7.64 -10.61 -1.59
N ILE A 126 -6.86 -10.95 -0.56
CA ILE A 126 -6.83 -12.32 0.00
C ILE A 126 -7.23 -12.42 1.47
N MET A 127 -7.19 -11.32 2.23
CA MET A 127 -7.47 -11.28 3.67
C MET A 127 -8.87 -10.73 3.98
N LYS A 128 -9.90 -11.24 3.29
CA LYS A 128 -11.28 -10.69 3.29
C LYS A 128 -11.90 -10.52 4.70
N ASP A 129 -11.61 -11.45 5.60
CA ASP A 129 -12.22 -11.50 6.95
C ASP A 129 -11.39 -10.75 8.02
N THR A 130 -10.28 -10.11 7.63
CA THR A 130 -9.35 -9.40 8.50
C THR A 130 -9.11 -7.97 7.98
N SER A 131 -7.87 -7.60 7.66
CA SER A 131 -7.45 -6.25 7.33
C SER A 131 -8.01 -5.73 6.00
N ALA A 132 -8.36 -6.60 5.05
CA ALA A 132 -8.78 -6.20 3.70
C ALA A 132 -9.94 -5.21 3.69
N LYS A 133 -10.98 -5.46 4.50
CA LYS A 133 -12.15 -4.58 4.56
C LYS A 133 -11.76 -3.16 4.96
N VAL A 134 -10.98 -3.02 6.04
CA VAL A 134 -10.55 -1.72 6.57
C VAL A 134 -9.57 -1.04 5.60
N GLY A 135 -8.68 -1.80 4.96
CA GLY A 135 -7.79 -1.30 3.91
C GLY A 135 -8.54 -0.68 2.73
N LEU A 136 -9.54 -1.39 2.21
CA LEU A 136 -10.39 -0.91 1.11
C LEU A 136 -11.26 0.30 1.52
N GLU A 137 -11.78 0.31 2.74
CA GLU A 137 -12.53 1.46 3.29
C GLU A 137 -11.62 2.70 3.42
N ALA A 138 -10.39 2.53 3.88
CA ALA A 138 -9.39 3.59 4.00
C ALA A 138 -8.97 4.13 2.61
N ILE A 139 -8.79 3.27 1.61
CA ILE A 139 -8.56 3.67 0.22
C ILE A 139 -9.73 4.52 -0.28
N GLY A 140 -10.96 4.06 -0.07
CA GLY A 140 -12.16 4.78 -0.50
C GLY A 140 -12.32 6.14 0.19
N ALA A 141 -11.99 6.22 1.48
CA ALA A 141 -12.01 7.48 2.23
C ALA A 141 -10.97 8.47 1.70
N TRP A 142 -9.74 8.00 1.44
CA TRP A 142 -8.69 8.82 0.85
C TRP A 142 -9.11 9.34 -0.53
N ALA A 143 -9.59 8.47 -1.41
CA ALA A 143 -10.01 8.85 -2.76
C ALA A 143 -11.10 9.95 -2.75
N ARG A 144 -12.12 9.80 -1.89
CA ARG A 144 -13.18 10.82 -1.72
C ARG A 144 -12.64 12.15 -1.23
N SER A 145 -11.76 12.12 -0.22
CA SER A 145 -11.17 13.34 0.34
C SER A 145 -10.38 14.16 -0.69
N ARG A 146 -9.90 13.52 -1.77
CA ARG A 146 -9.16 14.19 -2.84
C ARG A 146 -10.04 14.60 -4.01
N SER A 147 -11.06 13.82 -4.35
CA SER A 147 -11.96 14.12 -5.47
C SER A 147 -12.83 15.36 -5.24
N ASP A 148 -13.16 15.68 -3.99
CA ASP A 148 -14.08 16.78 -3.65
C ASP A 148 -13.51 18.17 -4.00
N GLY A 149 -12.19 18.30 -4.22
CA GLY A 149 -11.52 19.54 -4.63
C GLY A 149 -10.99 19.56 -6.07
N MET A 150 -11.19 18.48 -6.84
CA MET A 150 -10.66 18.40 -8.20
C MET A 150 -11.55 19.14 -9.20
N ARG A 151 -10.96 20.06 -9.96
CA ARG A 151 -11.63 20.70 -11.10
C ARG A 151 -12.01 19.64 -12.13
N LYS A 152 -13.31 19.53 -12.45
CA LYS A 152 -13.78 18.74 -13.59
C LYS A 152 -13.23 19.36 -14.87
N LEU A 153 -12.65 18.53 -15.74
CA LEU A 153 -12.35 18.94 -17.10
C LEU A 153 -13.69 19.09 -17.83
N GLU A 154 -13.90 20.22 -18.49
CA GLU A 154 -15.07 20.47 -19.33
C GLU A 154 -14.60 20.52 -20.79
N GLY A 155 -15.33 19.85 -21.69
CA GLY A 155 -14.95 19.70 -23.09
C GLY A 155 -13.83 18.69 -23.34
N HIS A 156 -13.47 17.84 -22.37
CA HIS A 156 -12.43 16.83 -22.56
C HIS A 156 -13.02 15.55 -23.18
N PRO A 157 -12.27 14.81 -24.03
CA PRO A 157 -12.70 13.50 -24.55
C PRO A 157 -13.14 12.48 -23.48
N TRP A 158 -12.74 12.68 -22.20
CA TRP A 158 -13.11 11.81 -21.10
C TRP A 158 -14.46 12.18 -20.47
N ASP A 159 -15.06 13.31 -20.83
CA ASP A 159 -16.31 13.78 -20.23
C ASP A 159 -17.46 12.84 -20.54
N GLU A 160 -17.50 12.31 -21.77
CA GLU A 160 -18.50 11.31 -22.13
C GLU A 160 -18.33 10.03 -21.31
N VAL A 161 -17.09 9.58 -21.12
CA VAL A 161 -16.78 8.42 -20.28
C VAL A 161 -17.17 8.70 -18.82
N GLY A 162 -16.82 9.87 -18.29
CA GLY A 162 -17.16 10.31 -16.94
C GLY A 162 -18.68 10.39 -16.71
N ARG A 163 -19.43 10.91 -17.69
CA ARG A 163 -20.90 10.94 -17.67
C ARG A 163 -21.47 9.52 -17.67
N ARG A 164 -21.05 8.67 -18.61
CA ARG A 164 -21.50 7.26 -18.70
C ARG A 164 -21.20 6.50 -17.42
N LEU A 165 -20.01 6.65 -16.86
CA LEU A 165 -19.65 6.06 -15.58
C LEU A 165 -20.57 6.56 -14.46
N SER A 166 -20.75 7.88 -14.33
CA SER A 166 -21.62 8.46 -13.30
C SER A 166 -23.06 7.94 -13.40
N GLU A 167 -23.61 7.84 -14.62
CA GLU A 167 -24.93 7.25 -14.87
C GLU A 167 -25.00 5.78 -14.44
N GLU A 168 -23.98 4.98 -14.76
CA GLU A 168 -23.90 3.58 -14.29
C GLU A 168 -23.78 3.48 -12.77
N TRP A 169 -23.03 4.39 -12.13
CA TRP A 169 -22.94 4.46 -10.67
C TRP A 169 -24.28 4.81 -10.03
N GLU A 170 -25.03 5.78 -10.58
CA GLU A 170 -26.37 6.13 -10.09
C GLU A 170 -27.38 4.99 -10.32
N LYS A 171 -27.35 4.32 -11.47
CA LYS A 171 -28.13 3.09 -11.71
C LYS A 171 -27.83 2.04 -10.64
N ARG A 172 -26.56 1.88 -10.26
CA ARG A 172 -26.13 0.96 -9.18
C ARG A 172 -26.53 1.41 -7.79
N LYS A 173 -26.67 2.71 -7.51
CA LYS A 173 -27.24 3.20 -6.25
C LYS A 173 -28.74 2.90 -6.14
N GLY A 174 -29.46 2.96 -7.26
CA GLY A 174 -30.89 2.60 -7.36
C GLY A 174 -31.14 1.09 -7.41
N LEU A 175 -30.17 0.31 -7.85
CA LEU A 175 -30.15 -1.14 -7.67
C LEU A 175 -29.90 -1.42 -6.18
N SER A 176 -30.99 -1.65 -5.45
CA SER A 176 -30.91 -2.30 -4.14
C SER A 176 -29.91 -3.46 -4.25
N PRO A 177 -28.91 -3.59 -3.35
CA PRO A 177 -27.99 -4.73 -3.40
C PRO A 177 -28.86 -5.95 -3.58
N ALA A 178 -28.59 -6.75 -4.64
CA ALA A 178 -29.43 -7.89 -5.02
C ALA A 178 -29.93 -8.52 -3.72
N LYS A 179 -31.27 -8.55 -3.51
CA LYS A 179 -31.88 -9.02 -2.26
C LYS A 179 -30.98 -10.13 -1.76
N PRO A 180 -30.32 -9.99 -0.60
CA PRO A 180 -29.47 -11.06 -0.14
C PRO A 180 -30.31 -12.31 -0.30
N LYS A 181 -29.82 -13.30 -1.05
CA LYS A 181 -30.43 -14.63 -0.99
C LYS A 181 -30.69 -14.86 0.49
N GLU A 182 -31.83 -15.41 0.87
CA GLU A 182 -32.13 -15.77 2.26
C GLU A 182 -31.14 -16.84 2.79
N THR A 183 -29.83 -16.60 2.72
CA THR A 183 -28.97 -16.77 3.88
C THR A 183 -29.58 -15.91 4.97
N VAL A 184 -30.33 -16.55 5.85
CA VAL A 184 -30.62 -16.10 7.21
C VAL A 184 -29.46 -15.20 7.66
N VAL A 185 -29.67 -13.89 7.68
CA VAL A 185 -28.72 -12.96 8.27
C VAL A 185 -28.87 -13.16 9.78
N ARG A 186 -28.27 -14.23 10.29
CA ARG A 186 -27.84 -14.30 11.69
C ARG A 186 -27.09 -12.98 11.90
N GLY A 187 -27.61 -12.11 12.78
CA GLY A 187 -27.09 -10.76 12.99
C GLY A 187 -25.57 -10.77 12.87
N GLN A 188 -25.04 -9.93 11.97
CA GLN A 188 -23.62 -9.95 11.60
C GLN A 188 -22.81 -10.09 12.87
N ARG A 189 -22.22 -11.28 13.06
CA ARG A 189 -21.38 -11.51 14.23
C ARG A 189 -20.29 -10.43 14.16
N PRO A 190 -20.00 -9.71 15.24
CA PRO A 190 -18.89 -8.77 15.25
C PRO A 190 -17.66 -9.45 14.65
N GLY A 191 -16.90 -8.77 13.79
CA GLY A 191 -15.66 -9.34 13.26
C GLY A 191 -14.75 -9.76 14.41
N ARG A 192 -13.98 -10.85 14.25
CA ARG A 192 -13.08 -11.35 15.30
C ARG A 192 -12.05 -10.30 15.73
N PHE A 193 -11.69 -9.42 14.82
CA PHE A 193 -10.72 -8.34 15.03
C PHE A 193 -11.32 -6.98 14.66
N VAL A 194 -10.86 -5.94 15.35
CA VAL A 194 -11.03 -4.52 15.02
C VAL A 194 -9.66 -3.97 14.69
N TYR A 195 -9.57 -3.03 13.74
CA TYR A 195 -8.30 -2.42 13.35
C TYR A 195 -8.25 -0.98 13.85
N GLU A 196 -7.28 -0.71 14.71
CA GLU A 196 -7.08 0.62 15.29
C GLU A 196 -5.96 1.33 14.53
N ALA A 197 -6.26 2.54 14.04
CA ALA A 197 -5.28 3.41 13.39
C ALA A 197 -4.39 4.05 14.46
N VAL A 198 -3.11 3.69 14.46
CA VAL A 198 -2.11 4.24 15.36
C VAL A 198 -1.14 5.08 14.54
N THR A 199 -1.14 6.39 14.77
CA THR A 199 -0.11 7.29 14.23
C THR A 199 1.17 7.07 15.02
N LYS A 200 2.15 6.40 14.39
CA LYS A 200 3.49 6.17 14.95
C LYS A 200 4.52 6.22 13.82
N ALA A 201 5.79 6.32 14.18
CA ALA A 201 6.87 6.14 13.22
C ALA A 201 6.75 4.77 12.52
N ALA A 202 7.03 4.73 11.22
CA ALA A 202 7.16 3.49 10.48
C ALA A 202 8.30 2.64 11.07
N PRO A 203 8.29 1.30 10.88
CA PRO A 203 9.45 0.47 11.16
C PRO A 203 10.72 1.03 10.49
N PRO A 204 11.90 0.89 11.12
CA PRO A 204 13.14 1.39 10.53
C PRO A 204 13.45 0.64 9.23
N ILE A 205 13.85 1.39 8.21
CA ILE A 205 14.32 0.83 6.94
C ILE A 205 15.71 0.24 7.17
N ARG A 206 15.91 -1.02 6.79
CA ARG A 206 17.22 -1.69 6.87
C ARG A 206 17.63 -2.23 5.51
N LEU A 207 18.94 -2.38 5.32
CA LEU A 207 19.54 -2.92 4.11
C LEU A 207 20.01 -4.37 4.37
N ARG A 208 19.98 -5.19 3.32
CA ARG A 208 20.68 -6.48 3.27
C ARG A 208 22.18 -6.25 3.16
N GLU A 209 22.99 -7.23 3.54
CA GLU A 209 24.45 -7.11 3.50
C GLU A 209 24.98 -6.89 2.07
N ASP A 210 24.34 -7.52 1.09
CA ASP A 210 24.65 -7.46 -0.34
C ASP A 210 23.86 -6.37 -1.10
N ALA A 211 23.34 -5.37 -0.37
CA ALA A 211 22.52 -4.31 -0.96
C ALA A 211 23.21 -3.60 -2.13
N HIS A 212 22.43 -3.32 -3.17
CA HIS A 212 22.84 -2.54 -4.33
C HIS A 212 23.23 -1.12 -3.93
N GLU A 213 24.26 -0.55 -4.57
CA GLU A 213 24.80 0.78 -4.22
C GLU A 213 23.75 1.91 -4.31
N ALA A 214 22.81 1.80 -5.24
CA ALA A 214 21.70 2.75 -5.33
C ALA A 214 20.78 2.72 -4.09
N ALA A 215 20.54 1.53 -3.52
CA ALA A 215 19.73 1.38 -2.32
C ALA A 215 20.45 1.96 -1.10
N LYS A 216 21.76 1.69 -0.95
CA LYS A 216 22.60 2.28 0.10
C LYS A 216 22.51 3.81 0.08
N LYS A 217 22.75 4.43 -1.08
CA LYS A 217 22.66 5.89 -1.26
C LYS A 217 21.26 6.44 -0.96
N ALA A 218 20.21 5.73 -1.38
CA ALA A 218 18.83 6.14 -1.15
C ALA A 218 18.47 6.16 0.34
N VAL A 219 18.89 5.12 1.08
CA VAL A 219 18.67 5.00 2.52
C VAL A 219 19.51 6.05 3.27
N GLU A 220 20.82 6.16 2.99
CA GLU A 220 21.70 7.16 3.61
C GLU A 220 21.19 8.59 3.44
N ALA A 221 20.76 8.96 2.23
CA ALA A 221 20.17 10.28 1.98
C ALA A 221 18.91 10.53 2.83
N ASN A 222 18.19 9.45 3.17
CA ASN A 222 16.93 9.48 3.89
C ASN A 222 17.09 9.37 5.42
N GLU A 223 18.24 8.90 5.94
CA GLU A 223 18.52 8.80 7.38
C GLU A 223 18.40 10.15 8.12
N LYS A 224 18.69 11.25 7.43
CA LYS A 224 18.64 12.61 8.00
C LYS A 224 17.25 13.24 7.93
N HIS A 225 16.30 12.61 7.24
CA HIS A 225 14.93 13.13 7.11
C HIS A 225 14.09 12.67 8.29
N GLU A 226 13.56 13.61 9.05
CA GLU A 226 12.53 13.32 10.05
C GLU A 226 11.16 13.39 9.36
N PRO A 227 10.46 12.25 9.17
CA PRO A 227 9.17 12.25 8.48
C PRO A 227 8.14 13.06 9.26
N ARG A 228 7.29 13.81 8.55
CA ARG A 228 6.26 14.61 9.22
C ARG A 228 5.33 13.75 10.07
N MET A 229 4.86 14.31 11.18
CA MET A 229 3.85 13.66 12.01
C MET A 229 2.61 13.33 11.19
N GLY A 230 2.12 12.10 11.31
CA GLY A 230 0.96 11.63 10.54
C GLY A 230 1.26 11.19 9.11
N LEU A 231 2.53 11.16 8.66
CA LEU A 231 2.88 10.56 7.36
C LEU A 231 2.43 9.10 7.30
N THR A 232 2.81 8.32 8.33
CA THR A 232 2.50 6.90 8.44
C THR A 232 1.42 6.65 9.49
N VAL A 233 0.41 5.88 9.10
CA VAL A 233 -0.62 5.33 9.99
C VAL A 233 -0.50 3.82 9.98
N VAL A 234 -0.30 3.22 11.15
CA VAL A 234 -0.22 1.76 11.30
C VAL A 234 -1.53 1.23 11.87
N TYR A 235 -2.18 0.35 11.13
CA TYR A 235 -3.41 -0.32 11.52
C TYR A 235 -3.08 -1.62 12.25
N ARG A 236 -3.47 -1.71 13.52
CA ARG A 236 -3.24 -2.89 14.36
C ARG A 236 -4.51 -3.67 14.60
N ALA A 237 -4.44 -4.98 14.38
CA ALA A 237 -5.51 -5.89 14.76
C ALA A 237 -5.59 -5.99 16.30
N ARG A 238 -6.75 -5.65 16.85
CA ARG A 238 -7.13 -5.91 18.25
C ARG A 238 -8.28 -6.90 18.27
N ARG A 239 -8.25 -7.84 19.21
CA ARG A 239 -9.38 -8.75 19.41
C ARG A 239 -10.64 -7.94 19.72
N ASN A 240 -11.72 -8.23 19.00
CA ASN A 240 -12.99 -7.60 19.28
C ASN A 240 -13.58 -8.18 20.58
N GLU A 241 -13.71 -7.37 21.62
CA GLU A 241 -14.26 -7.81 22.91
C GLU A 241 -15.75 -8.16 22.83
N ALA A 242 -16.46 -7.68 21.80
CA ALA A 242 -17.83 -8.09 21.51
C ALA A 242 -17.89 -9.46 20.79
N PHE A 243 -16.75 -10.02 20.36
CA PHE A 243 -16.66 -11.31 19.68
C PHE A 243 -16.56 -12.48 20.67
N GLY A 244 -17.65 -13.24 20.74
CA GLY A 244 -17.83 -14.32 21.71
C GLY A 244 -18.38 -13.74 23.02
N GLY A 245 -19.61 -14.11 23.37
CA GLY A 245 -20.39 -13.49 24.45
C GLY A 245 -19.61 -13.28 25.76
N SER A 246 -20.12 -12.35 26.56
CA SER A 246 -19.62 -11.78 27.82
C SER A 246 -19.35 -12.76 28.98
N SER A 247 -19.00 -14.02 28.72
CA SER A 247 -18.66 -14.97 29.77
C SER A 247 -17.23 -14.75 30.28
N VAL A 248 -17.07 -14.77 31.60
CA VAL A 248 -15.78 -14.59 32.30
C VAL A 248 -14.73 -15.62 31.83
N LEU A 249 -15.16 -16.81 31.40
CA LEU A 249 -14.30 -17.87 30.87
C LEU A 249 -13.60 -17.49 29.55
N SER A 250 -14.26 -16.72 28.67
CA SER A 250 -13.66 -16.29 27.40
C SER A 250 -12.55 -15.24 27.58
N ARG A 251 -12.61 -14.49 28.69
CA ARG A 251 -11.59 -13.51 29.11
C ARG A 251 -10.37 -14.17 29.74
N VAL A 252 -10.54 -15.25 30.49
CA VAL A 252 -9.44 -15.96 31.19
C VAL A 252 -8.60 -16.79 30.20
N TRP A 253 -9.24 -17.51 29.28
CA TRP A 253 -8.51 -18.29 28.26
C TRP A 253 -7.77 -17.41 27.24
N GLY A 254 -8.26 -16.18 26.99
CA GLY A 254 -7.65 -15.27 26.02
C GLY A 254 -6.31 -14.65 26.43
N ARG A 255 -5.92 -14.73 27.70
CA ARG A 255 -4.65 -14.19 28.22
C ARG A 255 -3.47 -15.15 28.12
N LEU A 256 -3.71 -16.43 27.83
CA LEU A 256 -2.70 -17.49 27.89
C LEU A 256 -2.07 -17.84 26.53
N HIS A 257 -2.55 -17.26 25.41
CA HIS A 257 -2.10 -17.60 24.05
C HIS A 257 -1.72 -16.36 23.20
N LEU A 258 -1.14 -15.34 23.84
CA LEU A 258 -0.36 -14.30 23.15
C LEU A 258 1.12 -14.53 23.44
#